data_AF-A0A9P5TGP1-F1
#
_entry.id   AF-A0A9P5TGP1-F1
#
_cell.length_a   1.000
_cell.length_b   1.000
_cell.length_c   1.000
_cell.angle_alpha   90.00
_cell.angle_beta   90.00
_cell.angle_gamma   90.00
#
_symmetry.space_group_name_H-M   'P 1'
#
loop_
_entity.id
_entity.type
_entity.pdbx_description
1 polymer ?
#
loop_
_entity_poly.entity_id
_entity_poly.type
_entity_poly.pdbx_seq_one_letter_code
_entity_poly.pdbx_strand_id
1 'polypeptide(L)'
;MICYDKARYMDALSTPCGHYYCQDCTVDFAKAFTLDESLFPLRCCEGRIPITDFVPFLSDDLRMLFEEKNDEFSVPSSGRAYCANPTCSKFLGSSTSKHSITIICPDCEAITCLECKQTHEGVNCPVNEATKRLHALAQEKGWQTCPGCHALVELSIGCHHIICRCKAQFCYLCGVNWKSCECPQFAEARLIDPAFLQMQRAS
;
A
#
# COMPACT_ATOMS: atom_id res chain seq x y z
N MET A 1 13.66 -16.41 5.20
CA MET A 1 14.31 -17.59 4.59
C MET A 1 15.74 -17.62 5.14
N ILE A 2 16.15 -18.68 5.81
CA ILE A 2 17.52 -18.82 6.33
C ILE A 2 18.19 -19.90 5.48
N CYS A 3 19.25 -19.54 4.77
CA CYS A 3 20.06 -20.50 4.03
C CYS A 3 20.89 -21.33 5.01
N TYR A 4 20.94 -22.64 4.83
CA TYR A 4 21.83 -23.53 5.58
C TYR A 4 23.20 -23.70 4.89
N ASP A 5 23.43 -23.07 3.73
CA ASP A 5 24.74 -23.08 3.09
C ASP A 5 25.72 -22.15 3.80
N LYS A 6 26.97 -22.61 3.86
CA LYS A 6 28.10 -21.80 4.33
C LYS A 6 28.35 -20.68 3.33
N ALA A 7 27.63 -19.57 3.48
CA ALA A 7 27.92 -18.34 2.75
C ALA A 7 29.38 -17.94 3.03
N ARG A 8 30.12 -17.56 1.98
CA ARG A 8 31.42 -16.91 2.18
C ARG A 8 31.14 -15.57 2.87
N TYR A 9 31.75 -15.36 4.04
CA TYR A 9 31.53 -14.19 4.89
C TYR A 9 31.67 -12.84 4.16
N MET A 10 32.46 -12.81 3.08
CA MET A 10 32.71 -11.61 2.26
C MET A 10 31.59 -11.29 1.25
N ASP A 11 30.74 -12.26 0.92
CA ASP A 11 29.69 -12.14 -0.13
C ASP A 11 28.28 -12.19 0.48
N ALA A 12 28.16 -11.90 1.78
CA ALA A 12 26.92 -11.96 2.53
C ALA A 12 26.50 -10.57 3.02
N LEU A 13 25.21 -10.28 2.93
CA LEU A 13 24.61 -9.10 3.53
C LEU A 13 24.68 -9.23 5.05
N SER A 14 25.43 -8.34 5.70
CA SER A 14 25.42 -8.19 7.15
C SER A 14 24.32 -7.23 7.56
N THR A 15 23.51 -7.63 8.54
CA THR A 15 22.42 -6.80 9.06
C THR A 15 22.74 -6.23 10.44
N PRO A 16 22.13 -5.11 10.88
CA PRO A 16 22.41 -4.52 12.19
C PRO A 16 22.08 -5.43 13.38
N CYS A 17 21.17 -6.40 13.18
CA CYS A 17 20.80 -7.43 14.16
C CYS A 17 21.87 -8.53 14.32
N GLY A 18 22.94 -8.53 13.50
CA GLY A 18 24.00 -9.56 13.50
C GLY A 18 23.70 -10.80 12.65
N HIS A 19 22.58 -10.82 11.91
CA HIS A 19 22.29 -11.89 10.96
C HIS A 19 22.93 -11.65 9.60
N TYR A 20 23.19 -12.76 8.89
CA TYR A 20 23.80 -12.74 7.57
C TYR A 20 22.89 -13.42 6.55
N TYR A 21 22.81 -12.85 5.35
CA TYR A 21 22.09 -13.43 4.22
C TYR A 21 23.07 -13.65 3.07
N CYS A 22 23.12 -14.86 2.51
CA CYS A 22 23.87 -15.08 1.28
C CYS A 22 23.25 -14.27 0.13
N GLN A 23 24.04 -14.02 -0.93
CA GLN A 23 23.59 -13.29 -2.10
C GLN A 23 22.25 -13.81 -2.66
N ASP A 24 22.09 -15.12 -2.83
CA ASP A 24 20.85 -15.71 -3.36
C ASP A 24 19.64 -15.43 -2.46
N CYS A 25 19.80 -15.55 -1.14
CA CYS A 25 18.73 -15.21 -0.19
C CYS A 25 18.40 -13.72 -0.19
N THR A 26 19.38 -12.85 -0.37
CA THR A 26 19.17 -11.41 -0.51
C THR A 26 18.38 -11.10 -1.78
N VAL A 27 18.74 -11.73 -2.90
CA VAL A 27 18.04 -11.60 -4.18
C VAL A 27 16.60 -12.11 -4.08
N ASP A 28 16.38 -13.28 -3.48
CA ASP A 28 15.04 -13.83 -3.31
C ASP A 28 14.19 -13.01 -2.34
N PHE A 29 14.81 -12.42 -1.31
CA PHE A 29 14.12 -11.48 -0.44
C PHE A 29 13.72 -10.21 -1.18
N ALA A 30 14.57 -9.68 -2.06
CA ALA A 30 14.24 -8.52 -2.90
C ALA A 30 13.06 -8.83 -3.84
N LYS A 31 13.06 -10.01 -4.49
CA LYS A 31 11.93 -10.45 -5.34
C LYS A 31 10.64 -10.61 -4.55
N ALA A 32 10.71 -11.12 -3.32
CA ALA A 32 9.52 -11.22 -2.47
C ALA A 32 9.02 -9.82 -2.07
N PHE A 33 9.94 -8.92 -1.70
CA PHE A 33 9.64 -7.55 -1.32
C PHE A 33 8.89 -6.81 -2.44
N THR A 34 9.31 -6.93 -3.71
CA THR A 34 8.64 -6.24 -4.83
C THR A 34 7.19 -6.69 -5.07
N LEU A 35 6.79 -7.82 -4.50
CA LEU A 35 5.45 -8.40 -4.63
C LEU A 35 4.59 -8.26 -3.37
N ASP A 36 5.21 -8.06 -2.20
CA ASP A 36 4.54 -8.04 -0.90
C ASP A 36 4.91 -6.82 -0.07
N GLU A 37 4.01 -5.83 -0.07
CA GLU A 37 4.13 -4.60 0.70
C GLU A 37 4.27 -4.84 2.22
N SER A 38 3.84 -6.00 2.74
CA SER A 38 4.03 -6.32 4.17
C SER A 38 5.49 -6.42 4.59
N LEU A 39 6.39 -6.61 3.62
CA LEU A 39 7.83 -6.65 3.83
C LEU A 39 8.44 -5.24 3.91
N PHE A 40 7.64 -4.19 3.72
CA PHE A 40 8.04 -2.81 3.93
C PHE A 40 7.86 -2.39 5.41
N PRO A 41 8.83 -1.67 6.01
CA PRO A 41 10.16 -1.39 5.48
C PRO A 41 11.08 -2.61 5.60
N LEU A 42 12.18 -2.61 4.86
CA LEU A 42 13.19 -3.67 4.90
C LEU A 42 13.71 -3.89 6.34
N ARG A 43 13.42 -5.05 6.93
CA ARG A 43 13.74 -5.37 8.34
C ARG A 43 14.40 -6.74 8.50
N CYS A 44 15.30 -6.82 9.48
CA CYS A 44 15.74 -8.05 10.12
C CYS A 44 15.37 -7.97 11.61
N CYS A 45 14.62 -8.95 12.13
CA CYS A 45 14.15 -8.92 13.52
C CYS A 45 13.42 -7.58 13.78
N GLU A 46 13.92 -6.78 14.73
CA GLU A 46 13.38 -5.45 15.05
C GLU A 46 14.15 -4.31 14.36
N GLY A 47 15.28 -4.61 13.71
CA GLY A 47 16.16 -3.63 13.08
C GLY A 47 15.82 -3.38 11.61
N ARG A 48 15.90 -2.12 11.17
CA ARG A 48 15.84 -1.77 9.74
C ARG A 48 17.16 -2.12 9.07
N ILE A 49 17.08 -2.73 7.89
CA ILE A 49 18.25 -2.97 7.05
C ILE A 49 18.44 -1.73 6.16
N PRO A 50 19.62 -1.08 6.16
CA PRO A 50 19.89 0.04 5.26
C PRO A 50 19.80 -0.41 3.80
N ILE A 51 19.04 0.32 2.99
CA ILE A 51 18.91 0.02 1.55
C ILE A 51 20.29 0.09 0.87
N THR A 52 21.17 0.99 1.30
CA THR A 52 22.55 1.13 0.81
C THR A 52 23.37 -0.14 0.93
N ASP A 53 23.10 -0.95 1.95
CA ASP A 53 23.82 -2.20 2.20
C ASP A 53 23.16 -3.36 1.45
N PHE A 54 21.88 -3.23 1.12
CA PHE A 54 21.07 -4.25 0.46
C PHE A 54 21.19 -4.24 -1.07
N VAL A 55 21.12 -3.07 -1.69
CA VAL A 55 21.11 -2.93 -3.16
C VAL A 55 22.36 -3.44 -3.88
N PRO A 56 23.59 -3.45 -3.30
CA PRO A 56 24.78 -3.96 -4.00
C PRO A 56 24.72 -5.45 -4.35
N PHE A 57 23.81 -6.22 -3.73
CA PHE A 57 23.62 -7.64 -4.00
C PHE A 57 22.69 -7.93 -5.19
N LEU A 58 22.03 -6.89 -5.71
CA LEU A 58 20.99 -7.01 -6.74
C LEU A 58 21.57 -6.71 -8.13
N SER A 59 21.09 -7.42 -9.14
CA SER A 59 21.28 -7.00 -10.54
C SER A 59 20.60 -5.66 -10.80
N ASP A 60 21.10 -4.88 -11.77
CA ASP A 60 20.57 -3.55 -12.09
C ASP A 60 19.03 -3.53 -12.29
N ASP A 61 18.48 -4.49 -13.03
CA ASP A 61 17.04 -4.59 -13.28
C ASP A 61 16.23 -4.79 -11.98
N LEU A 62 16.70 -5.71 -11.12
CA LEU A 62 16.04 -6.01 -9.84
C LEU A 62 16.20 -4.85 -8.86
N ARG A 63 17.35 -4.17 -8.88
CA ARG A 63 17.59 -2.98 -8.07
C ARG A 63 16.62 -1.86 -8.44
N MET A 64 16.47 -1.56 -9.72
CA MET A 64 15.53 -0.54 -10.20
C MET A 64 14.10 -0.86 -9.76
N LEU A 65 13.65 -2.10 -9.95
CA LEU A 65 12.32 -2.53 -9.52
C LEU A 65 12.14 -2.45 -8.00
N PHE A 66 13.16 -2.85 -7.24
CA PHE A 66 13.16 -2.77 -5.78
C PHE A 66 13.05 -1.33 -5.29
N GLU A 67 13.84 -0.41 -5.85
CA GLU A 67 13.81 1.01 -5.51
C GLU A 67 12.44 1.63 -5.86
N GLU A 68 11.88 1.33 -7.04
CA GLU A 68 10.53 1.79 -7.43
C GLU A 68 9.46 1.30 -6.44
N LYS A 69 9.51 0.03 -6.04
CA LYS A 69 8.57 -0.55 -5.07
C LYS A 69 8.77 -0.01 -3.66
N ASN A 70 10.01 0.21 -3.25
CA ASN A 70 10.32 0.84 -1.96
C ASN A 70 9.72 2.26 -1.88
N ASP A 71 9.85 3.05 -2.94
CA ASP A 71 9.28 4.39 -3.01
C ASP A 71 7.75 4.34 -3.03
N GLU A 72 7.16 3.42 -3.80
CA GLU A 72 5.72 3.18 -3.82
C GLU A 72 5.19 2.85 -2.43
N PHE A 73 5.80 1.88 -1.73
CA PHE A 73 5.37 1.43 -0.41
C PHE A 73 5.57 2.47 0.68
N SER A 74 6.51 3.41 0.50
CA SER A 74 6.69 4.53 1.41
C SER A 74 5.51 5.51 1.45
N VAL A 75 4.68 5.52 0.40
CA VAL A 75 3.48 6.36 0.31
C VAL A 75 2.26 5.55 0.77
N PRO A 76 1.39 6.07 1.66
CA PRO A 76 0.16 5.38 2.03
C PRO A 76 -0.72 5.08 0.81
N SER A 77 -1.32 3.89 0.75
CA SER A 77 -2.15 3.41 -0.37
C SER A 77 -3.20 4.43 -0.86
N SER A 78 -3.84 5.15 0.07
CA SER A 78 -4.83 6.20 -0.22
C SER A 78 -4.27 7.41 -0.97
N GLY A 79 -2.97 7.68 -0.80
CA GLY A 79 -2.25 8.79 -1.43
C GLY A 79 -1.44 8.39 -2.65
N ARG A 80 -1.49 7.14 -3.13
CA ARG A 80 -0.73 6.72 -4.31
C ARG A 80 -1.41 7.14 -5.61
N ALA A 81 -0.62 7.67 -6.54
CA ALA A 81 -1.01 7.93 -7.91
C ALA A 81 -0.39 6.88 -8.84
N TYR A 82 -1.19 6.31 -9.72
CA TYR A 82 -0.75 5.38 -10.75
C TYR A 82 -1.16 5.90 -12.12
N CYS A 83 -0.45 5.49 -13.16
CA CYS A 83 -0.83 5.77 -14.53
C CYS A 83 -2.23 5.22 -14.82
N ALA A 84 -3.11 6.08 -15.33
CA ALA A 84 -4.48 5.72 -15.68
C ALA A 84 -4.57 4.83 -16.94
N ASN A 85 -3.48 4.70 -17.71
CA ASN A 85 -3.41 3.73 -18.80
C ASN A 85 -3.38 2.29 -18.22
N PRO A 86 -4.41 1.45 -18.48
CA PRO A 86 -4.51 0.11 -17.91
C PRO A 86 -3.39 -0.85 -18.29
N THR A 87 -2.66 -0.60 -19.38
CA THR A 87 -1.53 -1.43 -19.80
C THR A 87 -0.20 -0.97 -19.22
N CYS A 88 -0.14 0.21 -18.59
CA CYS A 88 1.08 0.77 -18.02
C CYS A 88 1.08 0.66 -16.50
N SER A 89 0.08 1.23 -15.83
CA SER A 89 -0.09 1.21 -14.36
C SER A 89 1.15 1.63 -13.54
N LYS A 90 2.11 2.35 -14.14
CA LYS A 90 3.32 2.83 -13.44
C LYS A 90 2.94 3.68 -12.23
N PHE A 91 3.67 3.54 -11.12
CA PHE A 91 3.55 4.43 -9.99
C PHE A 91 4.08 5.84 -10.35
N LEU A 92 3.32 6.88 -10.01
CA LEU A 92 3.61 8.28 -10.38
C LEU A 92 3.91 9.17 -9.15
N GLY A 93 4.00 8.56 -7.97
CA GLY A 93 4.26 9.24 -6.69
C GLY A 93 3.01 9.50 -5.86
N SER A 94 3.16 10.38 -4.86
CA SER A 94 2.05 10.82 -4.01
C SER A 94 1.10 11.78 -4.74
N SER A 95 -0.20 11.52 -4.66
CA SER A 95 -1.27 12.39 -5.17
C SER A 95 -1.52 13.61 -4.29
N THR A 96 -1.15 13.57 -3.00
CA THR A 96 -1.42 14.65 -2.04
C THR A 96 -0.35 15.74 -2.06
N SER A 97 0.80 15.47 -2.65
CA SER A 97 1.96 16.36 -2.63
C SER A 97 2.09 17.24 -3.88
N LYS A 98 1.13 17.19 -4.82
CA LYS A 98 1.25 17.88 -6.12
C LYS A 98 0.32 19.09 -6.20
N HIS A 99 0.85 20.20 -6.71
CA HIS A 99 0.08 21.43 -7.00
C HIS A 99 -0.77 21.31 -8.29
N SER A 100 -0.50 20.32 -9.13
CA SER A 100 -1.22 20.06 -10.38
C SER A 100 -2.24 18.94 -10.19
N ILE A 101 -3.41 19.08 -10.80
CA ILE A 101 -4.48 18.07 -10.83
C ILE A 101 -4.13 16.92 -11.78
N THR A 102 -3.22 17.12 -12.74
CA THR A 102 -2.80 16.09 -13.70
C THR A 102 -1.31 15.83 -13.67
N ILE A 103 -0.93 14.60 -14.02
CA ILE A 103 0.45 14.14 -14.16
C ILE A 103 0.61 13.38 -15.48
N ILE A 104 1.73 13.58 -16.15
CA ILE A 104 2.10 12.86 -17.37
C ILE A 104 2.94 11.65 -16.97
N CYS A 105 2.57 10.46 -17.45
CA CYS A 105 3.35 9.26 -17.23
C CYS A 105 4.66 9.32 -18.04
N PRO A 106 5.84 9.11 -17.42
CA PRO A 106 7.11 9.15 -18.15
C PRO A 106 7.30 7.97 -19.12
N ASP A 107 6.59 6.85 -18.93
CA ASP A 107 6.80 5.63 -19.71
C ASP A 107 5.91 5.54 -20.95
N CYS A 108 4.67 6.04 -20.86
CA CYS A 108 3.68 5.94 -21.94
C CYS A 108 3.03 7.27 -22.32
N GLU A 109 3.48 8.38 -21.73
CA GLU A 109 3.02 9.75 -21.98
C GLU A 109 1.53 10.00 -21.68
N ALA A 110 0.81 9.00 -21.17
CA ALA A 110 -0.58 9.13 -20.81
C ALA A 110 -0.75 10.16 -19.66
N ILE A 111 -1.69 11.07 -19.85
CA ILE A 111 -2.09 12.03 -18.83
C ILE A 111 -2.99 11.31 -17.82
N THR A 112 -2.71 11.46 -16.54
CA THR A 112 -3.52 10.93 -15.44
C THR A 112 -4.00 12.07 -14.57
N CYS A 113 -5.31 12.14 -14.35
CA CYS A 113 -5.89 13.05 -13.36
C CYS A 113 -5.77 12.46 -11.94
N LEU A 114 -5.17 13.21 -11.03
CA LEU A 114 -4.96 12.82 -9.63
C LEU A 114 -6.26 12.84 -8.81
N GLU A 115 -7.29 13.57 -9.26
CA GLU A 115 -8.61 13.59 -8.61
C GLU A 115 -9.45 12.36 -8.97
N CYS A 116 -9.58 12.06 -10.26
CA CYS A 116 -10.50 11.03 -10.77
C CYS A 116 -9.82 9.72 -11.16
N LYS A 117 -8.49 9.72 -11.23
CA LYS A 117 -7.64 8.58 -11.64
C LYS A 117 -7.92 8.07 -13.05
N GLN A 118 -8.45 8.92 -13.94
CA GLN A 118 -8.70 8.63 -15.36
C GLN A 118 -7.77 9.41 -16.28
N THR A 119 -7.70 8.98 -17.54
CA THR A 119 -6.97 9.68 -18.60
C THR A 119 -7.81 10.78 -19.22
N HIS A 120 -7.46 12.03 -18.94
CA HIS A 120 -7.94 13.21 -19.64
C HIS A 120 -7.05 14.41 -19.29
N GLU A 121 -7.11 15.45 -20.12
CA GLU A 121 -6.59 16.76 -19.77
C GLU A 121 -7.50 17.37 -18.70
N GLY A 122 -6.94 17.89 -17.60
CA GLY A 122 -7.66 18.25 -16.37
C GLY A 122 -8.89 19.16 -16.54
N VAL A 123 -9.01 19.83 -17.69
CA VAL A 123 -10.14 20.67 -18.11
C VAL A 123 -11.47 19.88 -18.23
N ASN A 124 -11.40 18.59 -18.59
CA ASN A 124 -12.57 17.73 -18.82
C ASN A 124 -12.76 16.67 -17.74
N CYS A 125 -12.30 16.93 -16.52
CA CYS A 125 -12.40 16.00 -15.40
C CYS A 125 -13.86 15.60 -15.15
N PRO A 126 -14.29 14.37 -15.51
CA PRO A 126 -15.70 13.99 -15.47
C PRO A 126 -16.12 13.57 -14.06
N VAL A 127 -15.38 14.00 -13.02
CA VAL A 127 -15.82 13.77 -11.64
C VAL A 127 -17.10 14.58 -11.49
N ASN A 128 -18.21 13.89 -11.69
CA ASN A 128 -19.49 14.50 -11.46
C ASN A 128 -19.51 14.94 -9.98
N GLU A 129 -20.24 16.01 -9.72
CA GLU A 129 -20.41 16.55 -8.39
C GLU A 129 -20.90 15.47 -7.39
N ALA A 130 -21.65 14.47 -7.86
CA ALA A 130 -22.08 13.34 -7.04
C ALA A 130 -20.95 12.39 -6.63
N THR A 131 -19.92 12.18 -7.45
CA THR A 131 -18.73 11.37 -7.18
C THR A 131 -17.80 12.13 -6.24
N LYS A 132 -17.65 13.45 -6.41
CA LYS A 132 -16.98 14.31 -5.41
C LYS A 132 -17.69 14.22 -4.07
N ARG A 133 -19.02 14.35 -4.05
CA ARG A 133 -19.85 14.21 -2.84
C ARG A 133 -19.76 12.81 -2.24
N LEU A 134 -19.73 11.76 -3.05
CA LEU A 134 -19.60 10.38 -2.57
C LEU A 134 -18.24 10.14 -1.92
N HIS A 135 -17.15 10.64 -2.52
CA HIS A 135 -15.82 10.56 -1.92
C HIS A 135 -15.69 11.42 -0.66
N ALA A 136 -16.25 12.64 -0.66
CA ALA A 136 -16.28 13.49 0.52
C ALA A 136 -17.08 12.85 1.66
N LEU A 137 -18.26 12.28 1.35
CA LEU A 137 -19.07 11.53 2.29
C LEU A 137 -18.34 10.28 2.80
N ALA A 138 -17.67 9.54 1.92
CA ALA A 138 -16.86 8.39 2.32
C ALA A 138 -15.76 8.78 3.31
N GLN A 139 -15.07 9.91 3.09
CA GLN A 139 -14.09 10.43 4.05
C GLN A 139 -14.73 10.85 5.37
N GLU A 140 -15.85 11.58 5.33
CA GLU A 140 -16.60 12.00 6.53
C GLU A 140 -17.07 10.81 7.37
N LYS A 141 -17.57 9.76 6.70
CA LYS A 141 -18.07 8.54 7.34
C LYS A 141 -16.97 7.53 7.68
N GLY A 142 -15.73 7.79 7.25
CA GLY A 142 -14.61 6.87 7.42
C GLY A 142 -14.81 5.54 6.69
N TRP A 143 -15.45 5.57 5.52
CA TRP A 143 -15.54 4.43 4.60
C TRP A 143 -14.18 4.15 3.97
N GLN A 144 -13.88 2.88 3.75
CA GLN A 144 -12.60 2.44 3.19
C GLN A 144 -12.75 1.94 1.75
N THR A 145 -11.73 2.14 0.93
CA THR A 145 -11.69 1.63 -0.45
C THR A 145 -11.01 0.26 -0.49
N CYS A 146 -11.63 -0.71 -1.15
CA CYS A 146 -11.02 -2.02 -1.35
C CYS A 146 -9.77 -1.91 -2.26
N PRO A 147 -8.61 -2.48 -1.88
CA PRO A 147 -7.41 -2.43 -2.71
C PRO A 147 -7.50 -3.30 -3.97
N GLY A 148 -8.39 -4.32 -3.98
CA GLY A 148 -8.53 -5.24 -5.12
C GLY A 148 -9.52 -4.79 -6.19
N CYS A 149 -10.65 -4.17 -5.81
CA CYS A 149 -11.69 -3.76 -6.77
C CYS A 149 -12.14 -2.30 -6.65
N HIS A 150 -11.54 -1.52 -5.75
CA HIS A 150 -11.83 -0.10 -5.53
C HIS A 150 -13.27 0.24 -5.10
N ALA A 151 -14.07 -0.77 -4.72
CA ALA A 151 -15.37 -0.51 -4.11
C ALA A 151 -15.21 0.19 -2.75
N LEU A 152 -16.08 1.17 -2.47
CA LEU A 152 -16.23 1.75 -1.14
C LEU A 152 -16.90 0.75 -0.21
N VAL A 153 -16.35 0.60 0.99
CA VAL A 153 -16.81 -0.31 2.02
C VAL A 153 -17.07 0.48 3.29
N GLU A 154 -18.27 0.31 3.82
CA GLU A 154 -18.68 0.79 5.14
C GLU A 154 -18.50 -0.33 6.17
N LEU A 155 -17.91 -0.01 7.32
CA LEU A 155 -17.85 -0.89 8.49
C LEU A 155 -18.71 -0.28 9.61
N SER A 156 -19.89 -0.84 9.81
CA SER A 156 -20.79 -0.38 10.86
C SER A 156 -20.36 -0.87 12.24
N ILE A 157 -19.98 -2.15 12.37
CA ILE A 157 -19.66 -2.83 13.63
C ILE A 157 -18.63 -3.93 13.35
N GLY A 158 -17.71 -4.20 14.28
CA GLY A 158 -16.79 -5.34 14.21
C GLY A 158 -15.31 -4.99 14.07
N CYS A 159 -14.51 -6.00 13.77
CA CYS A 159 -13.05 -5.87 13.63
C CYS A 159 -12.66 -5.19 12.31
N HIS A 160 -11.45 -4.63 12.25
CA HIS A 160 -10.90 -3.97 11.08
C HIS A 160 -10.46 -4.95 9.97
N HIS A 161 -10.68 -6.26 10.12
CA HIS A 161 -10.48 -7.24 9.05
C HIS A 161 -11.68 -7.22 8.10
N ILE A 162 -11.46 -6.79 6.87
CA ILE A 162 -12.49 -6.78 5.83
C ILE A 162 -12.21 -7.86 4.81
N ILE A 163 -13.25 -8.58 4.42
CA ILE A 163 -13.26 -9.46 3.24
C ILE A 163 -14.22 -8.83 2.24
N CYS A 164 -13.68 -8.30 1.13
CA CYS A 164 -14.49 -7.70 0.09
C CYS A 164 -15.31 -8.75 -0.67
N ARG A 165 -16.36 -8.31 -1.37
CA ARG A 165 -17.11 -9.14 -2.34
C ARG A 165 -16.19 -9.71 -3.43
N CYS A 166 -15.13 -8.99 -3.81
CA CYS A 166 -14.10 -9.46 -4.74
C CYS A 166 -13.08 -10.43 -4.13
N LYS A 167 -13.27 -10.85 -2.87
CA LYS A 167 -12.41 -11.75 -2.08
C LYS A 167 -11.08 -11.17 -1.59
N ALA A 168 -10.72 -9.94 -1.98
CA ALA A 168 -9.58 -9.24 -1.37
C ALA A 168 -9.81 -9.05 0.14
N GLN A 169 -8.77 -9.29 0.94
CA GLN A 169 -8.79 -9.12 2.39
C GLN A 169 -7.90 -7.95 2.79
N PHE A 170 -8.43 -6.98 3.53
CA PHE A 170 -7.70 -5.74 3.83
C PHE A 170 -8.07 -5.16 5.19
N CYS A 171 -7.21 -4.29 5.71
CA CYS A 171 -7.44 -3.54 6.94
C CYS A 171 -8.37 -2.34 6.68
N TYR A 172 -9.47 -2.23 7.42
CA TYR A 172 -10.41 -1.11 7.28
C TYR A 172 -9.77 0.26 7.58
N LEU A 173 -8.82 0.32 8.51
CA LEU A 173 -8.20 1.59 8.92
C LEU A 173 -7.27 2.17 7.85
N CYS A 174 -6.44 1.33 7.22
CA CYS A 174 -5.38 1.79 6.32
C CYS A 174 -5.53 1.29 4.88
N GLY A 175 -6.50 0.42 4.59
CA GLY A 175 -6.80 -0.05 3.24
C GLY A 175 -5.79 -1.04 2.64
N VAL A 176 -4.71 -1.37 3.35
CA VAL A 176 -3.70 -2.33 2.87
C VAL A 176 -4.13 -3.78 3.11
N ASN A 177 -3.47 -4.71 2.44
CA ASN A 177 -3.75 -6.14 2.57
C ASN A 177 -3.72 -6.59 4.04
N TRP A 178 -4.60 -7.53 4.39
CA TRP A 178 -4.75 -7.98 5.77
C TRP A 178 -3.44 -8.57 6.29
N LYS A 179 -3.07 -8.22 7.54
CA LYS A 179 -1.77 -8.52 8.19
C LYS A 179 -0.55 -7.82 7.62
N SER A 180 -0.71 -6.87 6.71
CA SER A 180 0.37 -6.00 6.20
C SER A 180 0.47 -4.66 6.94
N CYS A 181 -0.15 -4.53 8.12
CA CYS A 181 -0.12 -3.32 8.95
C CYS A 181 -0.13 -3.63 10.44
N GLU A 182 0.42 -2.71 11.25
CA GLU A 182 0.39 -2.75 12.72
C GLU A 182 -0.89 -2.12 13.31
N CYS A 183 -1.93 -1.88 12.49
CA CYS A 183 -3.19 -1.29 12.96
C CYS A 183 -3.89 -2.18 14.01
N PRO A 184 -4.58 -1.58 14.99
CA PRO A 184 -5.36 -2.35 15.95
C PRO A 184 -6.44 -3.17 15.23
N GLN A 185 -6.66 -4.41 15.66
CA GLN A 185 -7.61 -5.30 14.99
C GLN A 185 -9.07 -4.92 15.26
N PHE A 186 -9.36 -4.18 16.33
CA PHE A 186 -10.70 -3.73 16.68
C PHE A 186 -10.62 -2.39 17.42
N ALA A 187 -11.75 -1.68 17.47
CA ALA A 187 -11.95 -0.54 18.36
C ALA A 187 -13.13 -0.85 19.28
N GLU A 188 -12.99 -0.65 20.59
CA GLU A 188 -14.03 -0.95 21.59
C GLU A 188 -15.36 -0.24 21.27
N ALA A 189 -15.29 0.98 20.74
CA ALA A 189 -16.45 1.77 20.30
C ALA A 189 -17.25 1.14 19.14
N ARG A 190 -16.71 0.11 18.47
CA ARG A 190 -17.36 -0.61 17.36
C ARG A 190 -17.67 -2.07 17.70
N LEU A 191 -17.58 -2.45 18.98
CA LEU A 191 -17.95 -3.80 19.44
C LEU A 191 -19.42 -3.92 19.84
N ILE A 192 -20.11 -2.80 20.04
CA ILE A 192 -21.51 -2.76 20.49
C ILE A 192 -22.31 -1.91 19.51
N ASP A 193 -23.41 -2.48 19.00
CA ASP A 193 -24.34 -1.76 18.14
C ASP A 193 -24.93 -0.54 18.89
N PRO A 194 -24.82 0.68 18.36
CA PRO A 194 -25.45 1.87 18.95
C PRO A 194 -26.96 1.71 19.19
N ALA A 195 -27.66 0.94 18.35
CA ALA A 195 -29.08 0.63 18.53
C ALA A 195 -29.31 -0.25 19.77
N PHE A 196 -28.39 -1.16 20.09
CA PHE A 196 -28.46 -2.01 21.28
C PHE A 196 -28.21 -1.20 22.57
N LEU A 197 -27.32 -0.20 22.52
CA LEU A 197 -27.08 0.74 23.63
C LEU A 197 -28.28 1.68 23.90
N GLN A 198 -29.01 2.07 22.87
CA GLN A 198 -30.22 2.90 23.03
C GLN A 198 -31.38 2.12 23.66
N MET A 199 -31.53 0.83 23.37
CA MET A 199 -32.56 -0.02 24.00
C MET A 199 -32.32 -0.23 25.50
N GLN A 200 -31.06 -0.37 25.94
CA GLN A 200 -30.73 -0.52 27.37
C GLN A 200 -30.91 0.76 28.20
N ARG A 201 -30.89 1.94 27.57
CA ARG A 201 -31.12 3.23 28.24
C ARG A 201 -32.59 3.63 28.32
N ALA A 202 -33.45 2.92 27.58
CA ALA A 202 -34.90 3.10 27.57
C ALA A 202 -35.65 2.07 28.45
N SER A 203 -34.91 1.29 29.26
CA SER A 203 -35.41 0.27 30.19
C SER A 203 -35.31 0.74 31.64
#